data_AF-A0A974P409-F1
#
_entry.id   AF-A0A974P409-F1
#
_cell.length_a   1.000
_cell.length_b   1.000
_cell.length_c   1.000
_cell.angle_alpha   90.00
_cell.angle_beta   90.00
_cell.angle_gamma   90.00
#
_symmetry.space_group_name_H-M   'P 1'
#
loop_
_entity.id
_entity.type
_entity.pdbx_description
1 polymer ?
#
loop_
_entity_poly.entity_id
_entity_poly.type
_entity_poly.pdbx_seq_one_letter_code
_entity_poly.pdbx_strand_id
1 'polypeptide(L)'
;MRADDPDGLTACSDWLYMTLRRKGDEAAADEVLAAIPAGLPDTAFVEGPSYYRRLRMYRGEFAPEDLLTPDLGSQVIHDLETLYATQGYGVGNWHLYNGETQRAREVFEQILRGRSKYAFGYIAAERDLREMGAGPGA
;
A
#
# COMPACT_ATOMS: atom_id res chain seq x y z
N MET A 1 1.87 -18.25 -7.27
CA MET A 1 1.87 -17.87 -5.85
C MET A 1 1.28 -19.01 -5.05
N ARG A 2 1.82 -19.38 -3.87
CA ARG A 2 1.23 -20.48 -3.11
C ARG A 2 0.04 -19.95 -2.29
N ALA A 3 -1.06 -20.69 -2.27
CA ALA A 3 -2.28 -20.31 -1.55
C ALA A 3 -2.19 -20.55 -0.03
N ASP A 4 -1.19 -21.31 0.42
CA ASP A 4 -0.89 -21.61 1.82
C ASP A 4 0.06 -20.59 2.49
N ASP A 5 0.40 -19.52 1.77
CA ASP A 5 1.22 -18.40 2.26
C ASP A 5 0.44 -17.08 2.11
N PRO A 6 -0.44 -16.74 3.08
CA PRO A 6 -1.24 -15.52 3.02
C PRO A 6 -0.41 -14.23 3.02
N ASP A 7 0.70 -14.20 3.77
CA ASP A 7 1.63 -13.07 3.82
C ASP A 7 2.23 -12.80 2.44
N GLY A 8 2.83 -13.83 1.84
CA GLY A 8 3.35 -13.76 0.49
C GLY A 8 2.25 -13.35 -0.47
N LEU A 9 1.16 -14.11 -0.53
CA LEU A 9 0.04 -13.92 -1.48
C LEU A 9 -0.41 -12.46 -1.53
N THR A 10 -0.69 -11.89 -0.36
CA THR A 10 -1.20 -10.53 -0.25
C THR A 10 -0.13 -9.49 -0.59
N ALA A 11 1.13 -9.71 -0.20
CA ALA A 11 2.23 -8.81 -0.53
C ALA A 11 2.46 -8.67 -2.05
N CYS A 12 2.65 -9.77 -2.80
CA CYS A 12 2.90 -9.61 -4.23
C CYS A 12 1.65 -9.16 -5.00
N SER A 13 0.45 -9.57 -4.57
CA SER A 13 -0.79 -9.15 -5.23
C SER A 13 -1.04 -7.66 -5.05
N ASP A 14 -0.74 -7.10 -3.88
CA ASP A 14 -0.80 -5.66 -3.63
C ASP A 14 0.11 -4.86 -4.56
N TRP A 15 1.40 -5.25 -4.67
CA TRP A 15 2.34 -4.57 -5.57
C TRP A 15 1.97 -4.73 -7.05
N LEU A 16 1.48 -5.90 -7.45
CA LEU A 16 1.01 -6.15 -8.81
C LEU A 16 -0.22 -5.29 -9.14
N TYR A 17 -1.21 -5.27 -8.25
CA TYR A 17 -2.42 -4.45 -8.39
C TYR A 17 -2.07 -2.99 -8.61
N MET A 18 -1.23 -2.42 -7.74
CA MET A 18 -0.80 -1.02 -7.86
C MET A 18 -0.11 -0.73 -9.20
N THR A 19 0.76 -1.64 -9.64
CA THR A 19 1.48 -1.50 -10.90
C THR A 19 0.51 -1.49 -12.09
N LEU A 20 -0.49 -2.37 -12.09
CA LEU A 20 -1.51 -2.43 -13.13
C LEU A 20 -2.38 -1.17 -13.16
N ARG A 21 -2.82 -0.67 -12.00
CA ARG A 21 -3.55 0.60 -11.88
C ARG A 21 -2.74 1.78 -12.42
N ARG A 22 -1.45 1.87 -12.08
CA ARG A 22 -0.55 2.93 -12.56
C ARG A 22 -0.29 2.85 -14.08
N LYS A 23 -0.46 1.66 -14.68
CA LYS A 23 -0.42 1.46 -16.13
C LYS A 23 -1.76 1.70 -16.84
N GLY A 24 -2.84 1.94 -16.10
CA GLY A 24 -4.20 2.08 -16.65
C GLY A 24 -4.85 0.75 -17.04
N ASP A 25 -4.30 -0.39 -16.60
CA ASP A 25 -4.86 -1.72 -16.85
C ASP A 25 -5.81 -2.13 -15.71
N GLU A 26 -6.97 -1.49 -15.67
CA GLU A 26 -7.95 -1.69 -14.59
C GLU A 26 -8.53 -3.10 -14.58
N ALA A 27 -8.78 -3.69 -15.75
CA ALA A 27 -9.34 -5.03 -15.87
C ALA A 27 -8.41 -6.09 -15.24
N ALA A 28 -7.10 -6.04 -15.55
CA ALA A 28 -6.14 -6.96 -14.95
C ALA A 28 -5.96 -6.70 -13.44
N ALA A 29 -6.06 -5.44 -13.00
CA ALA A 29 -6.02 -5.10 -11.58
C ALA A 29 -7.21 -5.72 -10.83
N ASP A 30 -8.41 -5.67 -11.41
CA ASP A 30 -9.60 -6.26 -10.81
C ASP A 30 -9.51 -7.79 -10.71
N GLU A 31 -8.90 -8.47 -11.70
CA GLU A 31 -8.62 -9.91 -11.63
C GLU A 31 -7.70 -10.26 -10.46
N VAL A 32 -6.67 -9.43 -10.21
CA VAL A 32 -5.78 -9.61 -9.04
C VAL A 32 -6.57 -9.48 -7.75
N LEU A 33 -7.45 -8.49 -7.62
CA LEU A 33 -8.29 -8.34 -6.42
C LEU A 33 -9.25 -9.50 -6.25
N ALA A 34 -9.86 -10.00 -7.32
CA ALA A 34 -10.82 -11.10 -7.27
C ALA A 34 -10.19 -12.42 -6.80
N ALA A 35 -8.88 -12.62 -7.05
CA ALA A 35 -8.17 -13.83 -6.65
C ALA A 35 -7.81 -13.89 -5.14
N ILE A 36 -7.94 -12.78 -4.42
CA ILE A 36 -7.55 -12.73 -2.99
C ILE A 36 -8.69 -13.27 -2.11
N PRO A 37 -8.45 -14.23 -1.20
CA PRO A 37 -9.49 -14.68 -0.28
C PRO A 37 -10.04 -13.53 0.58
N ALA A 38 -11.35 -13.47 0.74
CA ALA A 38 -12.01 -12.53 1.64
C ALA A 38 -12.11 -13.11 3.06
N GLY A 39 -12.28 -12.24 4.06
CA GLY A 39 -12.54 -12.64 5.43
C GLY A 39 -11.39 -13.37 6.16
N LEU A 40 -10.15 -13.29 5.66
CA LEU A 40 -9.00 -13.84 6.38
C LEU A 40 -8.84 -13.12 7.73
N PRO A 41 -8.76 -13.86 8.85
CA PRO A 41 -8.49 -13.26 10.16
C PRO A 41 -7.06 -12.74 10.22
N ASP A 42 -6.80 -11.74 11.05
CA ASP A 42 -5.45 -11.20 11.25
C ASP A 42 -4.44 -12.29 11.69
N THR A 43 -4.90 -13.33 12.40
CA THR A 43 -4.07 -14.49 12.81
C THR A 43 -3.62 -15.39 11.66
N ALA A 44 -4.08 -15.15 10.43
CA ALA A 44 -3.60 -15.85 9.24
C ALA A 44 -2.25 -15.31 8.73
N PHE A 45 -1.78 -14.18 9.25
CA PHE A 45 -0.59 -13.48 8.79
C PHE A 45 0.51 -13.52 9.85
N VAL A 46 1.70 -13.99 9.47
CA VAL A 46 2.87 -14.08 10.35
C VAL A 46 3.54 -12.71 10.50
N GLU A 47 3.67 -11.94 9.42
CA GLU A 47 4.31 -10.62 9.43
C GLU A 47 3.30 -9.49 9.72
N GLY A 48 2.02 -9.86 9.77
CA GLY A 48 0.89 -8.98 10.01
C GLY A 48 0.11 -8.61 8.74
N PRO A 49 -1.19 -8.30 8.84
CA PRO A 49 -2.10 -8.16 7.71
C PRO A 49 -1.94 -6.86 6.89
N SER A 50 -0.80 -6.17 6.94
CA SER A 50 -0.63 -4.83 6.33
C SER A 50 -0.97 -4.80 4.83
N TYR A 51 -0.47 -5.76 4.05
CA TYR A 51 -0.78 -5.84 2.62
C TYR A 51 -2.23 -6.28 2.37
N TYR A 52 -2.77 -7.18 3.19
CA TYR A 52 -4.17 -7.56 3.11
C TYR A 52 -5.13 -6.40 3.40
N ARG A 53 -4.80 -5.54 4.37
CA ARG A 53 -5.58 -4.32 4.66
C ARG A 53 -5.60 -3.36 3.48
N ARG A 54 -4.49 -3.21 2.77
CA ARG A 54 -4.43 -2.40 1.53
C ARG A 54 -5.29 -2.99 0.41
N LEU A 55 -5.25 -4.29 0.19
CA LEU A 55 -6.12 -4.98 -0.77
C LEU A 55 -7.61 -4.79 -0.42
N ARG A 56 -7.96 -4.85 0.86
CA ARG A 56 -9.32 -4.56 1.35
C ARG A 56 -9.72 -3.09 1.13
N MET A 57 -8.81 -2.14 1.33
CA MET A 57 -9.03 -0.73 0.96
C MET A 57 -9.28 -0.59 -0.55
N TYR A 58 -8.52 -1.28 -1.41
CA TYR A 58 -8.73 -1.25 -2.86
C TYR A 58 -10.11 -1.79 -3.28
N ARG A 59 -10.69 -2.71 -2.50
CA ARG A 59 -12.07 -3.19 -2.66
C ARG A 59 -13.14 -2.29 -2.06
N GLY A 60 -12.76 -1.20 -1.38
CA GLY A 60 -13.68 -0.32 -0.68
C GLY A 60 -14.16 -0.84 0.68
N GLU A 61 -13.52 -1.88 1.23
CA GLU A 61 -13.85 -2.41 2.56
C GLU A 61 -13.27 -1.54 3.70
N PHE A 62 -12.24 -0.74 3.40
CA PHE A 62 -11.66 0.27 4.30
C PHE A 62 -11.56 1.62 3.62
N ALA A 63 -11.69 2.68 4.41
CA ALA A 63 -11.31 4.01 3.98
C ALA A 63 -9.78 4.15 4.00
N PRO A 64 -9.18 5.00 3.14
CA PRO A 64 -7.74 5.25 3.17
C PRO A 64 -7.22 5.72 4.54
N GLU A 65 -8.04 6.50 5.26
CA GLU A 65 -7.73 7.02 6.58
C GLU A 65 -7.54 5.91 7.62
N ASP A 66 -8.27 4.79 7.49
CA ASP A 66 -8.16 3.63 8.39
C ASP A 66 -6.76 2.98 8.34
N LEU A 67 -6.01 3.20 7.25
CA LEU A 67 -4.66 2.69 7.03
C LEU A 67 -3.57 3.71 7.38
N LEU A 68 -3.91 5.01 7.42
CA LEU A 68 -2.99 6.08 7.79
C LEU A 68 -2.88 6.27 9.32
N THR A 69 -3.80 5.71 10.10
CA THR A 69 -3.69 5.62 11.56
C THR A 69 -3.47 4.16 11.99
N PRO A 70 -2.30 3.57 11.69
CA PRO A 70 -2.06 2.19 12.02
C PRO A 70 -2.00 1.99 13.54
N ASP A 71 -2.82 1.06 14.05
CA ASP A 71 -2.65 0.49 15.39
C ASP A 71 -1.64 -0.67 15.32
N LEU A 72 -0.74 -0.76 16.30
CA LEU A 72 0.20 -1.87 16.44
C LEU A 72 -0.48 -3.20 16.79
N GLY A 73 -1.73 -3.17 17.27
CA GLY A 73 -2.49 -4.30 17.81
C GLY A 73 -2.06 -5.70 17.33
N SER A 74 -2.42 -6.07 16.10
CA SER A 74 -2.20 -7.41 15.52
C SER A 74 -0.93 -7.55 14.66
N GLN A 75 0.00 -6.58 14.70
CA GLN A 75 1.16 -6.56 13.82
C GLN A 75 2.43 -7.06 14.52
N VAL A 76 3.21 -7.88 13.83
CA VAL A 76 4.57 -8.27 14.27
C VAL A 76 5.59 -7.17 13.98
N ILE A 77 5.32 -6.31 12.99
CA ILE A 77 6.05 -5.05 12.81
C ILE A 77 5.75 -4.14 14.00
N HIS A 78 6.65 -4.15 14.99
CA HIS A 78 6.55 -3.31 16.20
C HIS A 78 7.02 -1.86 15.99
N ASP A 79 7.33 -1.48 14.74
CA ASP A 79 7.72 -0.12 14.37
C ASP A 79 6.60 0.58 13.60
N LEU A 80 5.92 1.52 14.26
CA LEU A 80 4.84 2.32 13.69
C LEU A 80 5.26 3.05 12.40
N GLU A 81 6.51 3.50 12.33
CA GLU A 81 7.01 4.22 11.15
C GLU A 81 7.14 3.30 9.93
N THR A 82 7.60 2.05 10.12
CA THR A 82 7.70 1.05 9.05
C THR A 82 6.32 0.57 8.59
N LEU A 83 5.41 0.42 9.54
CA LEU A 83 4.01 0.08 9.27
C LEU A 83 3.31 1.20 8.48
N TYR A 84 3.52 2.46 8.89
CA TYR A 84 3.03 3.63 8.16
C TYR A 84 3.68 3.74 6.79
N ALA A 85 4.99 3.50 6.64
CA ALA A 85 5.64 3.51 5.34
C ALA A 85 5.02 2.46 4.38
N THR A 86 4.71 1.27 4.89
CA THR A 86 4.12 0.18 4.10
C THR A 86 2.68 0.46 3.72
N GLN A 87 1.82 0.82 4.68
CA GLN A 87 0.40 1.09 4.42
C GLN A 87 0.19 2.42 3.71
N GLY A 88 0.88 3.47 4.19
CA GLY A 88 0.84 4.81 3.63
C GLY A 88 1.26 4.85 2.17
N TYR A 89 2.26 4.06 1.73
CA TYR A 89 2.60 4.03 0.31
C TYR A 89 1.43 3.53 -0.55
N GLY A 90 0.72 2.49 -0.08
CA GLY A 90 -0.47 1.98 -0.76
C GLY A 90 -1.59 3.01 -0.87
N VAL A 91 -1.80 3.79 0.20
CA VAL A 91 -2.77 4.89 0.25
C VAL A 91 -2.37 6.03 -0.69
N GLY A 92 -1.12 6.48 -0.63
CA GLY A 92 -0.62 7.54 -1.51
C GLY A 92 -0.70 7.15 -2.99
N ASN A 93 -0.34 5.91 -3.32
CA ASN A 93 -0.49 5.39 -4.69
C ASN A 93 -1.96 5.32 -5.12
N TRP A 94 -2.88 4.93 -4.22
CA TRP A 94 -4.32 4.95 -4.48
C TRP A 94 -4.84 6.34 -4.83
N HIS A 95 -4.48 7.36 -4.03
CA HIS A 95 -4.79 8.75 -4.35
C HIS A 95 -4.24 9.13 -5.72
N LEU A 96 -3.00 8.73 -6.01
CA LEU A 96 -2.29 9.12 -7.22
C LEU A 96 -2.94 8.59 -8.50
N TYR A 97 -3.24 7.29 -8.58
CA TYR A 97 -3.89 6.75 -9.79
C TYR A 97 -5.36 7.14 -9.90
N ASN A 98 -5.98 7.64 -8.83
CA ASN A 98 -7.32 8.24 -8.86
C ASN A 98 -7.31 9.75 -9.14
N GLY A 99 -6.15 10.33 -9.48
CA GLY A 99 -6.01 11.74 -9.85
C GLY A 99 -5.93 12.72 -8.68
N GLU A 100 -5.88 12.24 -7.44
CA GLU A 100 -5.77 13.04 -6.22
C GLU A 100 -4.29 13.33 -5.88
N THR A 101 -3.55 13.89 -6.84
CA THR A 101 -2.09 14.07 -6.78
C THR A 101 -1.61 14.82 -5.53
N GLN A 102 -2.35 15.83 -5.07
CA GLN A 102 -1.99 16.60 -3.88
C GLN A 102 -2.03 15.73 -2.61
N ARG A 103 -3.08 14.92 -2.44
CA ARG A 103 -3.20 13.98 -1.32
C ARG A 103 -2.11 12.90 -1.37
N ALA A 104 -1.83 12.38 -2.56
CA ALA A 104 -0.74 11.43 -2.76
C ALA A 104 0.61 12.00 -2.28
N ARG A 105 0.92 13.24 -2.70
CA ARG A 105 2.13 13.95 -2.28
C ARG A 105 2.21 14.11 -0.77
N GLU A 106 1.13 14.55 -0.12
CA GLU A 106 1.10 14.73 1.34
C GLU A 106 1.42 13.44 2.09
N VAL A 107 0.84 12.31 1.65
CA VAL A 107 1.13 11.00 2.24
C VAL A 107 2.58 10.59 2.02
N PHE A 108 3.12 10.76 0.81
CA PHE A 108 4.52 10.43 0.53
C PHE A 108 5.50 11.30 1.32
N GLU A 109 5.25 12.61 1.43
CA GLU A 109 6.07 13.51 2.25
C GLU A 109 6.03 13.09 3.72
N GLN A 110 4.87 12.65 4.22
CA GLN A 110 4.74 12.15 5.58
C GLN A 110 5.53 10.85 5.80
N ILE A 111 5.57 9.93 4.82
CA ILE A 111 6.43 8.74 4.88
C ILE A 111 7.91 9.14 4.99
N LEU A 112 8.35 10.14 4.21
CA LEU A 112 9.73 10.61 4.19
C LEU A 112 10.16 11.37 5.46
N ARG A 113 9.20 11.83 6.28
CA ARG A 113 9.49 12.36 7.63
C ARG A 113 9.79 11.27 8.65
N GLY A 114 9.39 10.02 8.38
CA GLY A 114 9.73 8.85 9.19
C GLY A 114 11.18 8.40 9.01
N ARG A 115 11.65 7.49 9.86
CA ARG A 115 13.04 6.99 9.90
C ARG A 115 13.19 5.63 9.21
N SER A 116 12.10 5.05 8.71
CA SER A 116 12.05 3.73 8.07
C SER A 116 12.60 3.72 6.63
N LYS A 117 13.79 4.31 6.44
CA LYS A 117 14.45 4.49 5.13
C LYS A 117 14.71 3.22 4.32
N TYR A 118 14.66 2.06 4.97
CA TYR A 118 14.85 0.75 4.33
C TYR A 118 13.53 0.03 4.03
N ALA A 119 12.40 0.58 4.46
CA ALA A 119 11.10 0.04 4.09
C ALA A 119 10.85 0.28 2.59
N PHE A 120 10.34 -0.73 1.89
CA PHE A 120 10.02 -0.60 0.46
C PHE A 120 9.06 0.56 0.19
N GLY A 121 8.07 0.76 1.04
CA GLY A 121 7.14 1.89 0.91
C GLY A 121 7.81 3.26 1.04
N TYR A 122 8.87 3.38 1.85
CA TYR A 122 9.68 4.60 1.92
C TYR A 122 10.42 4.85 0.61
N ILE A 123 11.13 3.83 0.10
CA ILE A 123 11.93 3.92 -1.12
C ILE A 123 11.04 4.27 -2.31
N ALA A 124 9.85 3.65 -2.39
CA ALA A 124 8.89 3.90 -3.45
C ALA A 124 8.30 5.32 -3.36
N ALA A 125 7.91 5.77 -2.16
CA ALA A 125 7.44 7.15 -1.93
C ALA A 125 8.50 8.19 -2.33
N GLU A 126 9.77 7.93 -1.99
CA GLU A 126 10.89 8.81 -2.35
C GLU A 126 11.07 8.89 -3.87
N ARG A 127 10.90 7.76 -4.58
CA ARG A 127 10.92 7.74 -6.04
C ARG A 127 9.77 8.52 -6.64
N ASP A 128 8.53 8.27 -6.21
CA ASP A 128 7.35 8.95 -6.73
C ASP A 128 7.42 10.47 -6.48
N LEU A 129 7.87 10.94 -5.31
CA LEU A 129 8.05 12.37 -5.04
C LEU A 129 9.06 13.03 -5.98
N ARG A 130 10.17 12.36 -6.30
CA ARG A 130 11.14 12.87 -7.27
C ARG A 130 10.51 12.99 -8.66
N GLU A 131 9.71 12.02 -9.09
CA GLU A 131 9.02 12.08 -10.38
C GLU A 131 7.96 13.18 -10.41
N MET A 132 7.22 13.37 -9.31
CA MET A 132 6.27 14.48 -9.16
C MET A 132 6.92 15.86 -9.17
N GLY A 133 8.16 15.97 -8.70
CA GLY A 133 8.95 17.21 -8.75
C GLY A 133 9.64 17.45 -10.09
N ALA A 134 9.85 16.41 -10.90
CA ALA A 134 10.53 16.47 -12.19
C ALA A 134 9.56 16.59 -13.40
N GLY A 135 8.25 16.70 -13.16
CA GLY A 135 7.24 16.93 -14.20
C GLY A 135 7.41 18.30 -14.90
N PRO A 136 6.89 18.47 -16.13
CA PRO A 136 7.10 19.68 -16.93
C PRO A 136 6.43 20.89 -16.24
N GLY A 137 7.22 21.68 -15.53
CA GLY A 137 6.74 22.78 -14.69
C GLY A 137 7.69 23.19 -13.56
N ALA A 138 8.79 22.46 -13.33
CA ALA A 138 9.95 22.95 -12.59
C ALA A 138 10.91 23.74 -13.48
#